data_AF-A0A103D674-F1
#
_entry.id   AF-A0A103D674-F1
#
_cell.length_a   1.000
_cell.length_b   1.000
_cell.length_c   1.000
_cell.angle_alpha   90.00
_cell.angle_beta   90.00
_cell.angle_gamma   90.00
#
_symmetry.space_group_name_H-M   'P 1'
#
loop_
_entity.id
_entity.type
_entity.pdbx_description
1 polymer ?
#
loop_
_entity_poly.entity_id
_entity_poly.type
_entity_poly.pdbx_seq_one_letter_code
_entity_poly.pdbx_strand_id
1 'polypeptide(L)'
;MEVSMATVMGVGLVLLLLILTLALLHACAFPKEMDGIPGSFGWPFLGESLSFISEFSSPAGIFSFMNKRQQRYGKVFKSYVLGRYMVFTTGMEASKMLLTGKDGMVSLNLFYT
;
A
#
# COMPACT_ATOMS: atom_id res chain seq x y z
N MET A 1 12.66 -15.28 41.10
CA MET A 1 13.56 -14.75 40.06
C MET A 1 13.29 -13.26 39.95
N GLU A 2 14.09 -12.44 40.61
CA GLU A 2 14.02 -10.97 40.49
C GLU A 2 14.72 -10.61 39.17
N VAL A 3 13.96 -10.21 38.16
CA VAL A 3 14.54 -9.79 36.88
C VAL A 3 15.27 -8.47 37.12
N SER A 4 16.60 -8.46 36.97
CA SER A 4 17.42 -7.27 37.22
C SER A 4 16.98 -6.12 36.32
N MET A 5 16.90 -4.89 36.85
CA MET A 5 16.55 -3.69 36.07
C MET A 5 17.40 -3.54 34.79
N ALA A 6 18.67 -3.95 34.85
CA ALA A 6 19.56 -3.97 33.69
C ALA A 6 19.06 -4.88 32.55
N THR A 7 18.47 -6.03 32.89
CA THR A 7 17.89 -6.95 31.89
C THR A 7 16.63 -6.38 31.25
N VAL A 8 15.77 -5.70 32.04
CA VAL A 8 14.58 -5.02 31.50
C VAL A 8 14.96 -3.90 30.54
N MET A 9 15.93 -3.06 30.92
CA MET A 9 16.45 -2.00 30.06
C MET A 9 17.11 -2.56 28.79
N GLY A 10 17.88 -3.65 28.92
CA GLY A 10 18.50 -4.32 27.78
C GLY A 10 17.47 -4.82 26.77
N VAL A 11 16.41 -5.49 27.23
CA VAL A 11 15.32 -5.96 26.34
C VAL A 11 14.60 -4.78 25.68
N GLY A 12 14.32 -3.71 26.41
CA GLY A 12 13.69 -2.51 25.87
C GLY A 12 14.53 -1.85 24.77
N LEU A 13 15.84 -1.73 24.96
CA LEU A 13 16.76 -1.19 23.96
C LEU A 13 16.83 -2.07 22.71
N VAL A 14 16.90 -3.40 22.87
CA VAL A 14 16.90 -4.34 21.74
C VAL A 14 15.60 -4.22 20.95
N LEU A 15 14.45 -4.18 21.62
CA LEU A 15 13.14 -4.03 20.97
C LEU A 15 13.04 -2.70 20.22
N LEU A 16 13.52 -1.60 20.82
CA LEU A 16 13.55 -0.28 20.20
C LEU A 16 14.42 -0.28 18.94
N LEU A 17 15.63 -0.86 19.01
CA LEU A 17 16.53 -0.98 17.86
C LEU A 17 15.91 -1.82 16.75
N LEU A 18 15.25 -2.93 17.07
CA LEU A 18 14.53 -3.76 16.09
C LEU A 18 13.38 -2.99 15.42
N ILE A 19 12.60 -2.21 16.17
CA ILE A 19 11.53 -1.39 15.59
C ILE A 19 12.11 -0.30 14.69
N LEU A 20 13.21 0.34 15.10
CA LEU A 20 13.91 1.36 14.31
C LEU A 20 14.46 0.80 13.01
N THR A 21 15.12 -0.37 13.04
CA THR A 21 15.64 -1.00 11.82
C THR A 21 14.50 -1.42 10.90
N LEU A 22 13.42 -2.01 11.42
CA LEU A 22 12.23 -2.33 10.64
C LEU A 22 11.60 -1.08 10.01
N ALA A 23 11.46 0.02 10.76
CA ALA A 23 10.92 1.27 10.26
C ALA A 23 11.81 1.90 9.17
N LEU A 24 13.14 1.84 9.33
CA LEU A 24 14.09 2.34 8.33
C LEU A 24 14.11 1.48 7.07
N LEU A 25 14.11 0.14 7.22
CA LEU A 25 13.99 -0.78 6.09
C LEU A 25 12.69 -0.53 5.33
N HIS A 26 11.61 -0.24 6.05
CA HIS A 26 10.33 0.08 5.47
C HIS A 26 10.34 1.41 4.71
N ALA A 27 10.90 2.46 5.33
CA ALA A 27 11.10 3.76 4.70
C ALA A 27 11.91 3.67 3.39
N CYS A 28 12.86 2.75 3.33
CA CYS A 28 13.68 2.50 2.13
C CYS A 28 12.99 1.59 1.10
N ALA A 29 12.07 0.72 1.52
CA ALA A 29 11.33 -0.19 0.65
C ALA A 29 10.15 0.47 -0.08
N PHE A 30 9.90 1.76 0.16
CA PHE A 30 8.88 2.50 -0.57
C PHE A 30 9.30 2.77 -2.01
N PRO A 31 8.42 2.51 -3.01
CA PRO A 31 8.71 2.84 -4.40
C PRO A 31 8.77 4.36 -4.59
N LYS A 32 9.99 4.88 -4.80
CA LYS A 32 10.22 6.29 -5.11
C LYS A 32 9.60 6.71 -6.45
N GLU A 33 9.37 5.77 -7.38
CA GLU A 33 8.72 6.08 -8.66
C GLU A 33 7.27 6.56 -8.49
N MET A 34 6.66 6.38 -7.32
CA MET A 34 5.26 6.73 -7.05
C MET A 34 5.09 8.04 -6.26
N ASP A 35 6.14 8.82 -6.02
CA ASP A 35 6.07 10.04 -5.20
C ASP A 35 5.15 11.12 -5.77
N GLY A 36 5.01 11.17 -7.10
CA GLY A 36 4.11 12.12 -7.79
C GLY A 36 2.64 11.68 -7.86
N ILE A 37 2.30 10.46 -7.43
CA ILE A 37 0.94 9.92 -7.53
C ILE A 37 0.22 10.15 -6.20
N PRO A 38 -0.97 10.80 -6.19
CA PRO A 38 -1.74 10.99 -4.96
C PRO A 38 -2.22 9.65 -4.41
N GLY A 39 -2.39 9.52 -3.08
CA GLY A 39 -2.81 8.27 -2.45
C GLY A 39 -2.02 7.95 -1.20
N SER A 40 -2.27 6.78 -0.62
CA SER A 40 -1.63 6.34 0.63
C SER A 40 -1.33 4.85 0.58
N PHE A 41 -0.16 4.47 1.06
CA PHE A 41 0.20 3.06 1.23
C PHE A 41 -0.34 2.46 2.53
N GLY A 42 -1.04 3.22 3.38
CA GLY A 42 -1.60 2.69 4.63
C GLY A 42 -0.52 2.23 5.61
N TRP A 43 -0.79 1.13 6.34
CA TRP A 43 0.12 0.63 7.37
C TRP A 43 1.36 -0.03 6.75
N PRO A 44 2.56 0.07 7.32
CA PRO A 44 3.77 -0.44 6.71
C PRO A 44 3.69 -1.87 6.14
N PHE A 45 3.18 -2.82 6.93
CA PHE A 45 3.20 -4.24 6.53
C PHE A 45 1.94 -4.70 5.81
N LEU A 46 0.77 -4.28 6.27
CA LEU A 46 -0.52 -4.70 5.70
C LEU A 46 -1.06 -3.71 4.67
N GLY A 47 -0.54 -2.50 4.65
CA GLY A 47 -1.07 -1.40 3.85
C GLY A 47 -2.52 -1.09 4.14
N GLU A 48 -3.29 -0.98 3.07
CA GLU A 48 -4.75 -0.89 3.09
C GLU A 48 -5.41 -2.27 2.87
N SER A 49 -4.66 -3.38 2.90
CA SER A 49 -5.20 -4.73 2.57
C SER A 49 -6.38 -5.13 3.44
N LEU A 50 -6.37 -4.80 4.73
CA LEU A 50 -7.51 -5.08 5.62
C LEU A 50 -8.75 -4.28 5.21
N SER A 51 -8.58 -3.00 4.92
CA SER A 51 -9.67 -2.16 4.40
C SER A 51 -10.17 -2.67 3.06
N PHE A 52 -9.25 -3.04 2.16
CA PHE A 52 -9.57 -3.63 0.87
C PHE A 52 -10.42 -4.89 1.00
N ILE A 53 -10.01 -5.85 1.83
CA ILE A 53 -10.75 -7.11 2.06
C ILE A 53 -12.11 -6.82 2.71
N SER A 54 -12.15 -5.94 3.73
CA SER A 54 -13.41 -5.61 4.40
C SER A 54 -14.42 -4.93 3.47
N GLU A 55 -13.96 -4.06 2.58
CA GLU A 55 -14.80 -3.35 1.62
C GLU A 55 -15.19 -4.26 0.45
N PHE A 56 -14.33 -5.23 0.10
CA PHE A 56 -14.63 -6.28 -0.86
C PHE A 56 -15.77 -7.20 -0.41
N SER A 57 -15.96 -7.39 0.89
CA SER A 57 -17.10 -8.14 1.44
C SER A 57 -18.43 -7.38 1.38
N SER A 58 -18.44 -6.11 0.95
CA SER A 58 -19.69 -5.34 0.79
C SER A 58 -20.46 -5.79 -0.48
N PRO A 59 -21.78 -5.53 -0.58
CA PRO A 59 -22.56 -5.84 -1.79
C PRO A 59 -22.02 -5.17 -3.06
N ALA A 60 -21.28 -4.07 -2.91
CA ALA A 60 -20.63 -3.36 -4.02
C ALA A 60 -19.22 -3.89 -4.35
N GLY A 61 -18.70 -4.85 -3.58
CA GLY A 61 -17.39 -5.44 -3.79
C GLY A 61 -16.24 -4.41 -3.83
N ILE A 62 -15.30 -4.64 -4.74
CA ILE A 62 -14.12 -3.76 -4.95
C ILE A 62 -14.50 -2.31 -5.30
N PHE A 63 -15.69 -2.07 -5.85
CA PHE A 63 -16.15 -0.73 -6.21
C PHE A 63 -16.28 0.16 -4.97
N SER A 64 -16.67 -0.39 -3.82
CA SER A 64 -16.74 0.36 -2.55
C SER A 64 -15.38 0.94 -2.17
N PHE A 65 -14.32 0.15 -2.32
CA PHE A 65 -12.95 0.56 -2.09
C PHE A 65 -12.49 1.62 -3.08
N MET A 66 -12.68 1.35 -4.37
CA MET A 66 -12.28 2.27 -5.43
C MET A 66 -12.99 3.62 -5.32
N ASN A 67 -14.30 3.64 -5.06
CA ASN A 67 -15.09 4.86 -4.99
C ASN A 67 -14.65 5.76 -3.82
N LYS A 68 -14.42 5.20 -2.62
CA LYS A 68 -13.93 5.96 -1.47
C LYS A 68 -12.57 6.61 -1.73
N ARG A 69 -11.65 5.88 -2.37
CA ARG A 69 -10.30 6.38 -2.66
C ARG A 69 -10.32 7.36 -3.82
N GLN A 70 -11.16 7.13 -4.82
CA GLN A 70 -11.38 8.07 -5.91
C GLN A 70 -11.93 9.41 -5.41
N GLN A 71 -12.89 9.40 -4.48
CA GLN A 71 -13.44 10.62 -3.88
C GLN A 71 -12.38 11.38 -3.07
N ARG A 72 -11.41 10.68 -2.47
CA ARG A 72 -10.36 11.28 -1.64
C ARG A 72 -9.14 11.76 -2.43
N TYR A 73 -8.69 10.97 -3.40
CA TYR A 73 -7.40 11.15 -4.09
C TYR A 73 -7.54 11.49 -5.58
N GLY A 74 -8.75 11.36 -6.14
CA GLY A 74 -9.04 11.62 -7.55
C GLY A 74 -9.05 10.37 -8.43
N LYS A 75 -9.11 10.57 -9.75
CA LYS A 75 -9.27 9.49 -10.74
C LYS A 75 -8.08 8.55 -10.83
N VAL A 76 -6.90 8.97 -10.35
CA VAL A 76 -5.67 8.18 -10.32
C VAL A 76 -5.14 8.22 -8.90
N PHE A 77 -4.86 7.08 -8.29
CA PHE A 77 -4.29 7.04 -6.94
C PHE A 77 -3.41 5.82 -6.67
N LYS A 78 -2.45 5.96 -5.76
CA LYS A 78 -1.60 4.86 -5.26
C LYS A 78 -2.15 4.23 -3.98
N SER A 79 -1.98 2.92 -3.83
CA SER A 79 -2.32 2.17 -2.63
C SER A 79 -1.45 0.93 -2.49
N TYR A 80 -1.23 0.44 -1.26
CA TYR A 80 -0.53 -0.82 -0.99
C TYR A 80 -1.56 -1.82 -0.46
N VAL A 81 -1.92 -2.81 -1.28
CA VAL A 81 -2.92 -3.83 -0.92
C VAL A 81 -2.47 -5.20 -1.40
N LEU A 82 -2.86 -6.24 -0.66
CA LEU A 82 -2.49 -7.64 -0.91
C LEU A 82 -0.97 -7.84 -1.07
N GLY A 83 -0.18 -7.10 -0.31
CA GLY A 83 1.28 -7.17 -0.35
C GLY A 83 1.92 -6.52 -1.58
N ARG A 84 1.18 -5.72 -2.36
CA ARG A 84 1.67 -5.10 -3.59
C ARG A 84 1.37 -3.61 -3.62
N TYR A 85 2.34 -2.82 -4.08
CA TYR A 85 2.16 -1.39 -4.38
C TYR A 85 1.46 -1.27 -5.74
N MET A 86 0.30 -0.61 -5.77
CA MET A 86 -0.54 -0.50 -6.96
C MET A 86 -0.98 0.92 -7.23
N VAL A 87 -1.15 1.25 -8.52
CA VAL A 87 -1.78 2.48 -9.00
C VAL A 87 -3.13 2.11 -9.59
N PHE A 88 -4.18 2.73 -9.06
CA PHE A 88 -5.54 2.60 -9.56
C PHE A 88 -5.88 3.77 -10.48
N THR A 89 -6.59 3.50 -11.57
CA THR A 89 -7.19 4.51 -12.44
C THR A 89 -8.64 4.17 -12.74
N THR A 90 -9.53 5.16 -12.64
CA THR A 90 -10.99 4.96 -12.78
C THR A 90 -11.60 5.68 -13.99
N GLY A 91 -10.77 6.28 -14.85
CA GLY A 91 -11.23 7.00 -16.04
C GLY A 91 -11.42 6.11 -17.26
N MET A 92 -12.54 6.28 -17.98
CA MET A 92 -12.82 5.54 -19.22
C MET A 92 -11.74 5.74 -20.30
N GLU A 93 -11.21 6.95 -20.43
CA GLU A 93 -10.13 7.27 -21.38
C GLU A 93 -8.83 6.55 -21.02
N ALA A 94 -8.47 6.54 -19.73
CA ALA A 94 -7.31 5.81 -19.24
C ALA A 94 -7.50 4.30 -19.49
N SER A 95 -8.64 3.72 -19.09
CA SER A 95 -8.94 2.31 -19.35
C SER A 95 -8.90 1.97 -20.83
N LYS A 96 -9.44 2.84 -21.70
CA LYS A 96 -9.38 2.64 -23.15
C LYS A 96 -7.94 2.68 -23.66
N MET A 97 -7.12 3.62 -23.20
CA MET A 97 -5.70 3.72 -23.57
C MET A 97 -4.92 2.47 -23.12
N LEU A 98 -5.13 2.03 -21.86
CA LEU A 98 -4.54 0.81 -21.31
C LEU A 98 -4.93 -0.44 -22.12
N LEU A 99 -6.19 -0.55 -22.53
CA LEU A 99 -6.74 -1.71 -23.25
C LEU A 99 -6.45 -1.68 -24.76
N THR A 100 -6.34 -0.49 -25.36
CA THR A 100 -6.12 -0.33 -26.81
C THR A 100 -4.63 -0.34 -27.16
N GLY A 101 -3.72 -0.26 -26.17
CA GLY A 101 -2.27 -0.34 -26.37
C GLY A 101 -1.70 0.75 -27.30
N LYS A 102 -2.43 1.85 -27.48
CA LYS A 102 -2.14 2.87 -28.52
C LYS A 102 -0.87 3.67 -28.26
N ASP A 103 -0.38 3.66 -27.03
CA ASP A 103 0.86 4.32 -26.62
C ASP A 103 1.75 3.26 -25.96
N GLY A 104 2.66 2.70 -26.76
CA GLY A 104 3.52 1.58 -26.38
C GLY A 104 4.15 1.75 -25.00
N MET A 105 4.14 0.66 -24.23
CA MET A 105 4.55 0.53 -22.82
C MET A 105 3.55 1.04 -21.77
N VAL A 106 2.44 0.31 -21.67
CA VAL A 106 1.68 0.20 -20.43
C VAL A 106 2.10 -1.10 -19.74
N SER A 107 3.02 -1.01 -18.77
CA SER A 107 3.31 -2.13 -17.85
C SER A 107 2.16 -2.21 -16.84
N LEU A 108 1.08 -2.91 -17.20
CA LEU A 108 0.12 -3.41 -16.23
C LEU A 108 0.86 -4.51 -15.45
N ASN A 109 1.52 -4.13 -14.35
CA ASN A 109 2.03 -5.07 -13.37
C ASN A 109 0.85 -5.68 -12.57
N LEU A 110 -0.19 -6.13 -13.27
CA LEU A 110 -1.23 -7.04 -12.77
C LEU A 110 -0.70 -8.48 -12.90
N PHE A 111 0.46 -8.78 -12.33
CA PHE A 111 0.86 -10.17 -12.16
C PHE A 111 0.14 -10.72 -10.92
N TYR A 112 -1.06 -11.26 -11.14
CA TYR A 112 -1.58 -12.35 -10.33
C TYR A 112 -0.73 -13.59 -10.62
N THR A 113 0.32 -13.80 -9.82
CA THR A 113 0.90 -15.12 -9.61
C THR A 113 1.27 -15.28 -8.15
#